data_AF-A0A1K0G0D4-F1
#
_entry.id   AF-A0A1K0G0D4-F1
#
_cell.length_a   1.000
_cell.length_b   1.000
_cell.length_c   1.000
_cell.angle_alpha   90.00
_cell.angle_beta   90.00
_cell.angle_gamma   90.00
#
_symmetry.space_group_name_H-M   'P 1'
#
loop_
_entity.id
_entity.type
_entity.pdbx_description
1 polymer ?
#
loop_
_entity_poly.entity_id
_entity_poly.type
_entity_poly.pdbx_seq_one_letter_code
_entity_poly.pdbx_strand_id
1 'polypeptide(L)'
;MQLIIDPSHPSASSWPKGPWMVQAAHAATAAITISSSSRSTQDYISAANLSSMHKVVLATAKEGKAKMTLNELSEKLSAERMAWEKAKASAEAKGGEEGEQEFPQHYLWIEQPENTATCLAIAPNRKPAALKKILRSCTLLKD
;
A
#
# COMPACT_ATOMS: atom_id res chain seq x y z
N MET A 1 6.39 -3.32 4.45
CA MET A 1 5.23 -3.04 3.58
C MET A 1 3.96 -2.98 4.40
N GLN A 2 2.86 -2.44 3.86
CA GLN A 2 1.57 -2.32 4.54
C GLN A 2 0.50 -3.05 3.72
N LEU A 3 -0.37 -3.78 4.42
CA LEU A 3 -1.61 -4.35 3.89
C LEU A 3 -2.76 -3.59 4.54
N ILE A 4 -3.74 -3.18 3.76
CA ILE A 4 -4.86 -2.36 4.22
C ILE A 4 -6.15 -3.02 3.77
N ILE A 5 -7.05 -3.25 4.73
CA ILE A 5 -8.40 -3.75 4.48
C ILE A 5 -9.43 -2.69 4.89
N ASP A 6 -10.66 -2.83 4.41
CA ASP A 6 -11.79 -2.01 4.88
C ASP A 6 -12.71 -2.87 5.77
N PRO A 7 -12.77 -2.60 7.09
CA PRO A 7 -13.67 -3.32 8.00
C PRO A 7 -15.16 -3.13 7.69
N SER A 8 -15.51 -2.14 6.86
CA SER A 8 -16.87 -1.88 6.41
C SER A 8 -17.25 -2.70 5.18
N HIS A 9 -16.30 -3.44 4.59
CA HIS A 9 -16.55 -4.28 3.43
C HIS A 9 -17.64 -5.33 3.75
N PRO A 10 -18.61 -5.59 2.86
CA PRO A 10 -19.70 -6.54 3.13
C PRO A 10 -19.22 -7.93 3.54
N SER A 11 -18.12 -8.40 2.94
CA SER A 11 -17.51 -9.68 3.28
C SER A 11 -16.72 -9.70 4.60
N ALA A 12 -16.49 -8.54 5.24
CA ALA A 12 -15.72 -8.46 6.49
C ALA A 12 -16.40 -9.20 7.64
N SER A 13 -17.73 -9.27 7.63
CA SER A 13 -18.51 -10.00 8.63
C SER A 13 -18.80 -11.46 8.25
N SER A 14 -18.67 -11.84 6.99
CA SER A 14 -19.03 -13.18 6.50
C SER A 14 -17.85 -14.10 6.24
N TRP A 15 -16.68 -13.55 5.91
CA TRP A 15 -15.51 -14.37 5.59
C TRP A 15 -14.74 -14.80 6.85
N PRO A 16 -14.38 -16.09 6.97
CA PRO A 16 -13.38 -16.52 7.93
C PRO A 16 -12.00 -15.92 7.61
N LYS A 17 -11.01 -16.11 8.49
CA LYS A 17 -9.65 -15.55 8.31
C LYS A 17 -8.96 -16.06 7.02
N GLY A 18 -9.25 -17.29 6.58
CA GLY A 18 -8.62 -17.93 5.42
C GLY A 18 -8.70 -17.12 4.12
N PRO A 19 -9.89 -16.77 3.62
CA PRO A 19 -10.05 -15.90 2.46
C PRO A 19 -9.25 -14.59 2.55
N TRP A 20 -9.29 -13.90 3.69
CA TRP A 20 -8.52 -12.67 3.91
C TRP A 20 -7.01 -12.87 3.79
N MET A 21 -6.48 -14.02 4.23
CA MET A 21 -5.06 -14.37 4.03
C MET A 21 -4.71 -14.48 2.55
N VAL A 22 -5.61 -15.06 1.74
CA VAL A 22 -5.41 -15.20 0.29
C VAL A 22 -5.44 -13.84 -0.40
N GLN A 23 -6.41 -12.97 -0.06
CA GLN A 23 -6.48 -11.60 -0.58
C GLN A 23 -5.21 -10.80 -0.27
N ALA A 24 -4.75 -10.88 0.98
CA ALA A 24 -3.51 -10.26 1.44
C ALA A 24 -2.29 -10.78 0.68
N ALA A 25 -2.22 -12.09 0.41
CA ALA A 25 -1.13 -12.71 -0.34
C ALA A 25 -1.10 -12.24 -1.80
N HIS A 26 -2.26 -12.17 -2.46
CA HIS A 26 -2.38 -11.65 -3.82
C HIS A 26 -1.95 -10.19 -3.91
N ALA A 27 -2.51 -9.32 -3.05
CA ALA A 27 -2.16 -7.91 -3.01
C ALA A 27 -0.66 -7.70 -2.73
N ALA A 28 -0.09 -8.44 -1.76
CA ALA A 28 1.33 -8.36 -1.42
C ALA A 28 2.23 -8.75 -2.60
N THR A 29 1.91 -9.84 -3.27
CA THR A 29 2.66 -10.33 -4.43
C THR A 29 2.62 -9.32 -5.56
N ALA A 30 1.44 -8.79 -5.88
CA ALA A 30 1.29 -7.77 -6.90
C ALA A 30 2.09 -6.50 -6.58
N ALA A 31 1.99 -5.98 -5.34
CA ALA A 31 2.72 -4.78 -4.91
C ALA A 31 4.25 -4.96 -4.99
N ILE A 32 4.77 -6.15 -4.64
CA ILE A 32 6.20 -6.46 -4.78
C ILE A 32 6.59 -6.50 -6.26
N THR A 33 5.81 -7.19 -7.11
CA THR A 33 6.12 -7.33 -8.53
C THR A 33 6.16 -5.99 -9.26
N ILE A 34 5.14 -5.14 -9.08
CA ILE A 34 5.08 -3.84 -9.77
C ILE A 34 6.19 -2.88 -9.32
N SER A 35 6.73 -3.07 -8.12
CA SER A 35 7.78 -2.25 -7.53
C SER A 35 9.16 -2.91 -7.56
N SER A 36 9.36 -3.94 -8.38
CA SER A 36 10.62 -4.72 -8.46
C SER A 36 11.86 -3.88 -8.79
N SER A 37 11.68 -2.73 -9.47
CA SER A 37 12.77 -1.78 -9.75
C SER A 37 13.07 -0.83 -8.58
N SER A 38 12.19 -0.72 -7.58
CA SER A 38 12.42 0.12 -6.40
C SER A 38 13.52 -0.47 -5.53
N ARG A 39 14.44 0.38 -5.08
CA ARG A 39 15.50 -0.01 -4.14
C ARG A 39 14.92 -0.54 -2.83
N SER A 40 13.82 0.04 -2.35
CA SER A 40 13.17 -0.41 -1.11
C SER A 40 12.63 -1.84 -1.26
N THR A 41 12.09 -2.18 -2.43
CA THR A 41 11.59 -3.54 -2.70
C THR A 41 12.74 -4.53 -2.87
N GLN A 42 13.77 -4.18 -3.64
CA GLN A 42 14.97 -5.02 -3.80
C GLN A 42 15.64 -5.33 -2.46
N ASP A 43 15.81 -4.32 -1.61
CA ASP A 43 16.35 -4.51 -0.26
C ASP A 43 15.45 -5.43 0.55
N TYR A 44 14.12 -5.25 0.49
CA TYR A 44 13.14 -6.02 1.27
C TYR A 44 13.15 -7.52 0.93
N ILE A 45 13.29 -7.87 -0.35
CA ILE A 45 13.31 -9.27 -0.82
C ILE A 45 14.73 -9.85 -0.96
N SER A 46 15.77 -9.09 -0.60
CA SER A 46 17.16 -9.57 -0.66
C SER A 46 17.39 -10.76 0.27
N ALA A 47 18.33 -11.64 -0.09
CA ALA A 47 18.65 -12.83 0.70
C ALA A 47 18.96 -12.52 2.18
N ALA A 48 19.61 -11.39 2.45
CA ALA A 48 19.92 -10.94 3.80
C ALA A 48 18.69 -10.54 4.63
N ASN A 49 17.62 -10.07 3.97
CA ASN A 49 16.42 -9.55 4.65
C ASN A 49 15.23 -10.49 4.62
N LEU A 50 15.25 -11.59 3.85
CA LEU A 50 14.13 -12.54 3.73
C LEU A 50 13.57 -13.02 5.08
N SER A 51 14.44 -13.32 6.05
CA SER A 51 14.05 -13.76 7.40
C SER A 51 13.52 -12.64 8.31
N SER A 52 13.69 -11.38 7.91
CA SER A 52 13.30 -10.19 8.67
C SER A 52 12.17 -9.38 8.00
N MET A 53 11.60 -9.90 6.91
CA MET A 53 10.52 -9.25 6.19
C MET A 53 9.32 -9.01 7.10
N HIS A 54 8.87 -7.75 7.18
CA HIS A 54 7.73 -7.37 7.99
C HIS A 54 6.59 -6.75 7.17
N LYS A 55 5.37 -7.14 7.51
CA LYS A 55 4.13 -6.59 6.97
C LYS A 55 3.29 -6.08 8.14
N VAL A 56 2.75 -4.87 8.00
CA VAL A 56 1.78 -4.32 8.96
C VAL A 56 0.40 -4.40 8.33
N VAL A 57 -0.59 -4.89 9.07
CA VAL A 57 -1.99 -4.86 8.64
C VAL A 57 -2.67 -3.64 9.25
N LEU A 58 -3.25 -2.81 8.40
CA LEU A 58 -4.03 -1.64 8.77
C LEU A 58 -5.49 -1.82 8.31
N ALA A 59 -6.37 -1.04 8.92
CA ALA A 59 -7.75 -0.88 8.55
C ALA A 59 -8.01 0.58 8.16
N THR A 60 -8.81 0.80 7.11
CA THR A 60 -9.40 2.13 6.87
C THR A 60 -10.32 2.51 8.02
N ALA A 61 -10.56 3.80 8.21
CA ALA A 61 -11.52 4.25 9.21
C ALA A 61 -12.94 3.85 8.79
N LYS A 62 -13.65 3.14 9.67
CA LYS A 62 -15.01 2.65 9.44
C LYS A 62 -16.06 3.77 9.43
N GLU A 63 -15.87 4.78 10.28
CA GLU A 63 -16.87 5.78 10.63
C GLU A 63 -16.25 7.18 10.87
N GLY A 64 -17.12 8.19 10.93
CA GLY A 64 -16.74 9.58 11.22
C GLY A 64 -16.12 10.32 10.01
N LYS A 65 -15.57 11.51 10.28
CA LYS A 65 -15.01 12.40 9.24
C LYS A 65 -13.81 11.81 8.48
N ALA A 66 -13.17 10.80 9.05
CA ALA A 66 -12.01 10.12 8.48
C ALA A 66 -12.37 8.88 7.66
N LYS A 67 -13.67 8.51 7.59
CA LYS A 67 -14.16 7.35 6.84
C LYS A 67 -13.64 7.39 5.40
N MET A 68 -13.14 6.26 4.93
CA MET A 68 -12.70 6.08 3.55
C MET A 68 -12.74 4.61 3.14
N THR A 69 -13.01 4.39 1.86
CA THR A 69 -12.91 3.09 1.20
C THR A 69 -11.50 2.81 0.70
N LEU A 70 -11.22 1.57 0.31
CA LEU A 70 -9.95 1.22 -0.33
C LEU A 70 -9.76 1.90 -1.71
N ASN A 71 -10.85 2.14 -2.46
CA ASN A 71 -10.79 2.85 -3.74
C ASN A 71 -10.33 4.30 -3.54
N GLU A 72 -10.95 5.03 -2.60
CA GLU A 72 -10.57 6.42 -2.29
C GLU A 72 -9.13 6.51 -1.75
N LEU A 73 -8.70 5.53 -0.95
CA LEU A 73 -7.31 5.45 -0.50
C LEU A 73 -6.35 5.20 -1.69
N SER A 74 -6.71 4.30 -2.59
CA SER A 74 -5.93 3.99 -3.80
C SER A 74 -5.77 5.24 -4.68
N GLU A 75 -6.84 6.00 -4.89
CA GLU A 75 -6.80 7.25 -5.66
C GLU A 75 -5.84 8.29 -5.05
N LYS A 76 -5.89 8.46 -3.72
CA LYS A 76 -4.97 9.37 -3.00
C LYS A 76 -3.51 8.95 -3.14
N LEU A 77 -3.23 7.64 -3.03
CA LEU A 77 -1.88 7.10 -3.21
C LEU A 77 -1.39 7.27 -4.65
N SER A 78 -2.26 7.03 -5.64
CA SER A 78 -1.95 7.23 -7.07
C SER A 78 -1.63 8.70 -7.37
N ALA A 79 -2.44 9.64 -6.85
CA ALA A 79 -2.22 11.07 -7.04
C ALA A 79 -0.87 11.52 -6.48
N GLU A 80 -0.53 11.10 -5.26
CA GLU A 80 0.74 11.43 -4.62
C GLU A 80 1.93 10.80 -5.36
N ARG A 81 1.79 9.55 -5.83
CA ARG A 81 2.80 8.87 -6.65
C ARG A 81 3.10 9.63 -7.95
N MET A 82 2.06 10.05 -8.68
CA MET A 82 2.23 10.84 -9.90
C MET A 82 2.89 12.19 -9.64
N ALA A 83 2.54 12.85 -8.52
CA ALA A 83 3.16 14.10 -8.11
C ALA A 83 4.67 13.92 -7.83
N TRP A 84 5.04 12.85 -7.13
CA TRP A 84 6.43 12.49 -6.86
C TRP A 84 7.20 12.15 -8.15
N GLU A 85 6.64 11.36 -9.07
CA GLU A 85 7.29 11.04 -10.34
C GLU A 85 7.56 12.29 -11.19
N LYS A 86 6.59 13.22 -11.23
CA LYS A 86 6.75 14.50 -11.92
C LYS A 86 7.84 15.37 -11.28
N ALA A 87 7.88 15.42 -9.94
CA ALA A 87 8.90 16.16 -9.22
C ALA A 87 10.30 15.58 -9.46
N LYS A 88 10.44 14.24 -9.40
CA LYS A 88 11.66 13.51 -9.70
C LYS A 88 12.16 13.79 -11.12
N ALA A 89 11.30 13.61 -12.14
CA ALA A 89 11.66 13.87 -13.53
C ALA A 89 12.10 15.34 -13.75
N SER A 90 11.45 16.29 -13.09
CA SER A 90 11.85 17.70 -13.16
C SER A 90 13.19 17.99 -12.48
N ALA A 91 13.52 17.30 -11.39
CA ALA A 91 14.79 17.44 -10.68
C ALA A 91 15.95 16.82 -11.49
N GLU A 92 15.75 15.62 -12.04
CA GLU A 92 16.72 14.94 -12.91
C GLU A 92 17.04 15.78 -14.16
N ALA A 93 16.03 16.37 -14.79
CA ALA A 93 16.22 17.26 -15.94
C ALA A 93 17.03 18.54 -15.61
N LYS A 94 17.09 18.93 -14.34
CA LYS A 94 17.87 20.08 -13.84
C LYS A 94 19.25 19.69 -13.31
N GLY A 95 19.65 18.42 -13.45
CA GLY A 95 20.90 17.90 -12.90
C GLY A 95 20.95 17.90 -11.37
N GLY A 96 19.79 17.92 -10.71
CA GLY A 96 19.70 17.81 -9.25
C GLY A 96 20.02 16.38 -8.78
N GLU A 97 20.65 16.25 -7.62
CA GLU A 97 20.94 14.96 -6.98
C GLU A 97 19.68 14.31 -6.37
N GLU A 98 19.72 12.99 -6.17
CA GLU A 98 18.69 12.19 -5.50
C GLU A 98 18.53 12.60 -4.02
N GLY A 99 17.66 13.58 -3.74
CA GLY A 99 17.43 14.09 -2.38
C GLY A 99 16.11 13.63 -1.72
N GLU A 100 15.10 13.26 -2.49
CA GLU A 100 13.76 12.99 -1.95
C GLU A 100 13.46 11.49 -1.87
N GLN A 101 12.96 11.04 -0.71
CA GLN A 101 12.62 9.64 -0.49
C GLN A 101 11.51 9.19 -1.45
N GLU A 102 11.72 8.05 -2.11
CA GLU A 102 10.75 7.47 -3.04
C GLU A 102 9.35 7.34 -2.42
N PHE A 103 8.33 7.83 -3.13
CA PHE A 103 6.95 7.52 -2.82
C PHE A 103 6.58 6.13 -3.38
N PRO A 104 6.17 5.18 -2.53
CA PRO A 104 6.02 3.79 -2.96
C PRO A 104 4.82 3.59 -3.88
N GLN A 105 4.93 2.60 -4.77
CA GLN A 105 3.77 2.06 -5.49
C GLN A 105 2.84 1.31 -4.53
N HIS A 106 1.59 1.17 -4.93
CA HIS A 106 0.61 0.32 -4.28
C HIS A 106 -0.16 -0.50 -5.32
N TYR A 107 -0.81 -1.55 -4.85
CA TYR A 107 -1.72 -2.35 -5.65
C TYR A 107 -3.02 -2.55 -4.89
N LEU A 108 -4.15 -2.30 -5.56
CA LEU A 108 -5.48 -2.57 -5.05
C LEU A 108 -5.98 -3.89 -5.63
N TRP A 109 -6.07 -4.91 -4.78
CA TRP A 109 -6.63 -6.20 -5.18
C TRP A 109 -8.15 -6.13 -5.25
N ILE A 110 -8.69 -6.52 -6.41
CA ILE A 110 -10.12 -6.58 -6.70
C ILE A 110 -10.50 -8.05 -6.82
N GLU A 111 -11.31 -8.53 -5.89
CA GLU A 111 -11.77 -9.92 -5.89
C GLU A 111 -12.84 -10.16 -6.96
N GLN A 112 -12.73 -11.30 -7.63
CA GLN A 112 -13.70 -11.80 -8.60
C GLN A 112 -14.53 -12.94 -7.98
N PRO A 113 -15.79 -13.14 -8.41
CA PRO A 113 -16.50 -12.44 -9.48
C PRO A 113 -17.19 -11.13 -9.06
N GLU A 114 -17.22 -10.79 -7.78
CA GLU A 114 -17.98 -9.64 -7.26
C GLU A 114 -17.37 -8.28 -7.64
N ASN A 115 -16.16 -8.25 -8.20
CA ASN A 115 -15.45 -7.04 -8.61
C ASN A 115 -15.30 -6.02 -7.48
N THR A 116 -14.99 -6.50 -6.27
CA THR A 116 -14.92 -5.66 -5.07
C THR A 116 -13.50 -5.55 -4.53
N ALA A 117 -13.16 -4.36 -4.04
CA ALA A 117 -11.87 -4.08 -3.42
C ALA A 117 -11.78 -4.73 -2.04
N THR A 118 -10.88 -5.70 -1.87
CA THR A 118 -10.72 -6.44 -0.60
C THR A 118 -9.43 -6.08 0.12
N CYS A 119 -8.31 -5.94 -0.59
CA CYS A 119 -7.02 -5.63 0.04
C CYS A 119 -6.19 -4.66 -0.80
N LEU A 120 -5.70 -3.60 -0.17
CA LEU A 120 -4.70 -2.70 -0.75
C LEU A 120 -3.34 -3.03 -0.16
N ALA A 121 -2.31 -3.22 -0.98
CA ALA A 121 -0.94 -3.41 -0.54
C ALA A 121 -0.06 -2.24 -0.99
N ILE A 122 0.64 -1.62 -0.05
CA ILE A 122 1.67 -0.62 -0.35
C ILE A 122 3.03 -1.33 -0.36
N ALA A 123 3.80 -1.13 -1.42
CA ALA A 123 5.12 -1.72 -1.62
C ALA A 123 6.07 -1.44 -0.44
N PRO A 124 7.12 -2.27 -0.24
CA PRO A 124 8.17 -1.97 0.73
C PRO A 124 8.68 -0.52 0.61
N ASN A 125 8.80 0.16 1.75
CA ASN A 125 9.13 1.58 1.79
C ASN A 125 9.74 1.97 3.14
N ARG A 126 10.35 3.16 3.19
CA ARG A 126 10.93 3.78 4.39
C ARG A 126 9.99 4.79 5.06
N LYS A 127 8.68 4.70 4.77
CA LYS A 127 7.59 5.54 5.31
C LYS A 127 7.81 7.04 5.06
N PRO A 128 7.76 7.50 3.79
CA PRO A 128 7.89 8.92 3.49
C PRO A 128 6.81 9.75 4.18
N ALA A 129 7.10 11.04 4.42
CA ALA A 129 6.22 11.93 5.18
C ALA A 129 4.82 12.03 4.55
N ALA A 130 4.75 12.14 3.22
CA ALA A 130 3.49 12.13 2.48
C ALA A 130 2.67 10.86 2.74
N LEU A 131 3.32 9.69 2.73
CA LEU A 131 2.64 8.42 3.02
C LEU A 131 2.11 8.38 4.45
N LYS A 132 2.91 8.81 5.44
CA LYS A 132 2.48 8.89 6.85
C LYS A 132 1.25 9.79 7.00
N LYS A 133 1.20 10.89 6.25
CA LYS A 133 0.06 11.82 6.24
C LYS A 133 -1.20 11.15 5.67
N ILE A 134 -1.08 10.44 4.54
CA ILE A 134 -2.20 9.72 3.92
C ILE A 134 -2.74 8.62 4.84
N LEU A 135 -1.83 7.85 5.47
CA LEU A 135 -2.21 6.73 6.34
C LEU A 135 -2.60 7.14 7.76
N ARG A 136 -2.65 8.44 8.09
CA ARG A 136 -2.95 8.91 9.46
C ARG A 136 -4.33 8.48 9.95
N SER A 137 -5.29 8.32 9.04
CA SER A 137 -6.64 7.82 9.34
C SER A 137 -6.74 6.29 9.35
N CYS A 138 -5.74 5.58 8.83
CA CYS A 138 -5.68 4.13 8.94
C CYS A 138 -5.20 3.73 10.33
N THR A 139 -5.79 2.69 10.90
CA THR A 139 -5.43 2.17 12.23
C THR A 139 -4.88 0.76 12.12
N LEU A 140 -4.10 0.31 13.10
CA LEU A 140 -3.69 -1.10 13.16
C LEU A 140 -4.95 -1.97 13.25
N LEU A 141 -5.06 -2.96 12.37
CA LEU A 141 -6.12 -3.94 12.48
C LEU A 141 -5.92 -4.72 13.78
N LYS A 142 -6.94 -4.72 14.64
CA LYS A 142 -6.98 -5.54 15.85
C LYS A 142 -7.87 -6.74 15.57
N ASP A 143 -7.44 -7.92 16.01
CA ASP A 143 -8.27 -9.14 16.02
C ASP A 143 -9.51 -8.96 16.90
#